data_AF-A0A953PIY3-F1
#
_entry.id   AF-A0A953PIY3-F1
#
_cell.length_a   1.000
_cell.length_b   1.000
_cell.length_c   1.000
_cell.angle_alpha   90.00
_cell.angle_beta   90.00
_cell.angle_gamma   90.00
#
_symmetry.space_group_name_H-M   'P 1'
#
loop_
_entity.id
_entity.type
_entity.pdbx_description
1 polymer ?
#
loop_
_entity_poly.entity_id
_entity_poly.type
_entity_poly.pdbx_seq_one_letter_code
_entity_poly.pdbx_strand_id
1 'polypeptide(L)'
;MTTATMNKSDLMAPPVAQTIQQRSLIIGVAAAALSVVGAFVAPDSFYSAYLTGYMFWLGLSLGCMAIVMLYHLVGGGWGTVIRRTMEAGMMTLPLMFVLFIPILLNLPKLYFWARPEELTKAPKIAEIAYVYLNFNGILLRYVVYFALWFGMAFLLNRWSTEQDTPEGGEKSTLRFRALSSVGLVIYSFTISFAVIDWVMSLQARWISTIYGLLFVAGEVLSAFCFAVVIEGILSKRKPMSEYLTSTEVHDHGKFMLTFVMVWAYFNFSQWLIIWAGNL
;
A
#
# COMPACT_ATOMS: atom_id res chain seq x y z
N MET A 1 -14.45 -41.13 3.24
CA MET A 1 -14.66 -39.76 2.73
C MET A 1 -13.99 -39.67 1.38
N THR A 2 -14.78 -39.70 0.32
CA THR A 2 -14.32 -39.51 -1.06
C THR A 2 -13.69 -38.13 -1.17
N THR A 3 -12.39 -38.05 -1.46
CA THR A 3 -11.73 -36.83 -1.92
C THR A 3 -12.38 -36.46 -3.25
N ALA A 4 -13.45 -35.67 -3.20
CA ALA A 4 -14.01 -35.04 -4.38
C ALA A 4 -12.85 -34.31 -5.07
N THR A 5 -12.61 -34.65 -6.33
CA THR A 5 -11.62 -33.97 -7.16
C THR A 5 -12.05 -32.52 -7.28
N MET A 6 -11.52 -31.65 -6.43
CA MET A 6 -11.74 -30.21 -6.51
C MET A 6 -11.22 -29.73 -7.86
N ASN A 7 -12.13 -29.27 -8.72
CA ASN A 7 -11.75 -28.77 -10.02
C ASN A 7 -11.22 -27.34 -9.86
N LYS A 8 -10.13 -26.99 -10.53
CA LYS A 8 -9.50 -25.66 -10.42
C LYS A 8 -10.47 -24.54 -10.84
N SER A 9 -11.43 -24.84 -11.73
CA SER A 9 -12.51 -23.94 -12.12
C SER A 9 -13.37 -23.48 -10.94
N ASP A 10 -13.53 -24.32 -9.92
CA ASP A 10 -14.44 -24.08 -8.80
C ASP A 10 -13.83 -23.08 -7.79
N LEU A 11 -12.52 -22.87 -7.88
CA LEU A 11 -11.74 -21.92 -7.08
C LEU A 11 -11.52 -20.57 -7.78
N MET A 12 -12.02 -20.41 -9.01
CA MET A 12 -11.88 -19.16 -9.76
C MET A 12 -12.79 -18.07 -9.22
N ALA A 13 -12.38 -16.81 -9.47
CA ALA A 13 -13.17 -15.66 -9.05
C ALA A 13 -14.58 -15.71 -9.68
N PRO A 14 -15.64 -15.39 -8.92
CA PRO A 14 -17.00 -15.43 -9.44
C PRO A 14 -17.23 -14.37 -10.53
N PRO A 15 -18.20 -14.54 -11.46
CA PRO A 15 -18.44 -13.62 -12.58
C PRO A 15 -18.67 -12.16 -12.19
N VAL A 16 -19.18 -11.93 -10.97
CA VAL A 16 -19.33 -10.58 -10.42
C VAL A 16 -18.00 -9.83 -10.31
N ALA A 17 -16.89 -10.53 -10.04
CA ALA A 17 -15.57 -9.92 -9.94
C ALA A 17 -15.16 -9.28 -11.26
N GLN A 18 -15.44 -9.97 -12.38
CA GLN A 18 -15.22 -9.43 -13.73
C GLN A 18 -16.11 -8.21 -14.01
N THR A 19 -17.37 -8.25 -13.57
CA THR A 19 -18.29 -7.10 -13.72
C THR A 19 -17.81 -5.89 -12.91
N ILE A 20 -17.36 -6.11 -11.67
CA ILE A 20 -16.78 -5.06 -10.81
C ILE A 20 -15.51 -4.51 -11.47
N GLN A 21 -14.61 -5.37 -11.94
CA GLN A 21 -13.38 -4.98 -12.62
C GLN A 21 -13.66 -4.07 -13.83
N GLN A 22 -14.59 -4.47 -14.72
CA GLN A 22 -14.94 -3.69 -15.90
C GLN A 22 -15.55 -2.32 -15.53
N ARG A 23 -16.49 -2.30 -14.58
CA ARG A 23 -17.13 -1.05 -14.13
C ARG A 23 -16.12 -0.12 -13.46
N SER A 24 -15.30 -0.64 -12.57
CA SER A 24 -14.24 0.12 -11.90
C SER A 24 -13.22 0.67 -12.89
N LEU A 25 -12.86 -0.09 -13.93
CA LEU A 25 -11.98 0.40 -14.99
C LEU A 25 -12.61 1.56 -15.77
N ILE A 26 -13.88 1.42 -16.18
CA ILE A 26 -14.59 2.50 -16.90
C ILE A 26 -14.67 3.76 -16.04
N ILE A 27 -15.08 3.63 -14.78
CA ILE A 27 -15.16 4.74 -13.83
C ILE A 27 -13.78 5.36 -13.61
N GLY A 28 -12.75 4.53 -13.42
CA GLY A 28 -11.37 4.98 -13.21
C GLY A 28 -10.81 5.75 -14.41
N VAL A 29 -11.03 5.27 -15.63
CA VAL A 29 -10.60 5.95 -16.86
C VAL A 29 -11.35 7.27 -17.05
N ALA A 30 -12.67 7.29 -16.82
CA ALA A 30 -13.47 8.51 -16.91
C ALA A 30 -13.03 9.55 -15.87
N ALA A 31 -12.80 9.13 -14.62
CA ALA A 31 -12.32 10.00 -13.55
C ALA A 31 -10.89 10.50 -13.81
N ALA A 32 -10.01 9.66 -14.37
CA ALA A 32 -8.67 10.06 -14.78
C ALA A 32 -8.71 11.08 -15.94
N ALA A 33 -9.59 10.90 -16.92
CA ALA A 33 -9.77 11.88 -17.99
C ALA A 33 -10.28 13.23 -17.44
N LEU A 34 -11.20 13.20 -16.48
CA LEU A 34 -11.68 14.42 -15.82
C LEU A 34 -10.60 15.07 -14.96
N SER A 35 -9.75 14.30 -14.28
CA SER A 35 -8.67 14.84 -13.46
C SER A 35 -7.60 15.55 -14.31
N VAL A 36 -7.37 15.09 -15.56
CA VAL A 36 -6.51 15.79 -16.53
C VAL A 36 -7.06 17.20 -16.83
N VAL A 37 -8.38 17.39 -16.95
CA VAL A 37 -8.97 18.74 -17.08
C VAL A 37 -8.63 19.60 -15.87
N GLY A 38 -8.70 19.03 -14.66
CA GLY A 38 -8.30 19.68 -13.42
C GLY A 38 -6.84 20.15 -13.41
N ALA A 39 -5.94 19.38 -14.02
CA ALA A 39 -4.52 19.75 -14.15
C ALA A 39 -4.30 21.03 -14.99
N PHE A 40 -5.18 21.31 -15.95
CA PHE A 40 -5.12 22.54 -16.76
C PHE A 40 -5.88 23.71 -16.15
N VAL A 41 -6.99 23.46 -15.46
CA VAL A 41 -7.84 24.51 -14.88
C VAL A 41 -7.30 25.03 -13.55
N ALA A 42 -6.81 24.14 -12.69
CA ALA A 42 -6.34 24.46 -11.33
C ALA A 42 -5.10 23.63 -10.97
N PRO A 43 -3.95 23.87 -11.64
CA PRO A 43 -2.75 23.03 -11.49
C PRO A 43 -2.27 22.94 -10.05
N ASP A 44 -2.26 24.03 -9.30
CA ASP A 44 -1.71 24.04 -7.94
C ASP A 44 -2.56 23.19 -6.97
N SER A 45 -3.90 23.23 -7.11
CA SER A 45 -4.80 22.36 -6.32
C SER A 45 -4.79 20.91 -6.82
N PHE A 46 -4.61 20.71 -8.13
CA PHE A 46 -4.60 19.38 -8.74
C PHE A 46 -3.49 18.50 -8.15
N TYR A 47 -2.24 18.97 -8.10
CA TYR A 47 -1.14 18.11 -7.66
C TYR A 47 -1.26 17.71 -6.18
N SER A 48 -1.71 18.62 -5.31
CA SER A 48 -1.95 18.29 -3.90
C SER A 48 -3.06 17.25 -3.75
N ALA A 49 -4.18 17.41 -4.45
CA ALA A 49 -5.27 16.44 -4.43
C ALA A 49 -4.86 15.09 -5.04
N TYR A 50 -4.08 15.13 -6.13
CA TYR A 50 -3.55 13.95 -6.80
C TYR A 50 -2.62 13.17 -5.88
N LEU A 51 -1.70 13.83 -5.19
CA LEU A 51 -0.81 13.20 -4.23
C LEU A 51 -1.58 12.56 -3.08
N THR A 52 -2.62 13.20 -2.54
CA THR A 52 -3.48 12.59 -1.51
C THR A 52 -4.14 11.31 -2.00
N GLY A 53 -4.76 11.34 -3.19
CA GLY A 53 -5.37 10.15 -3.78
C GLY A 53 -4.35 9.06 -4.08
N TYR A 54 -3.19 9.44 -4.61
CA TYR A 54 -2.09 8.54 -4.89
C TYR A 54 -1.58 7.82 -3.63
N MET A 55 -1.33 8.56 -2.54
CA MET A 55 -0.87 7.99 -1.28
C MET A 55 -1.89 7.03 -0.67
N PHE A 56 -3.20 7.32 -0.80
CA PHE A 56 -4.24 6.39 -0.35
C PHE A 56 -4.20 5.06 -1.11
N TRP A 57 -4.21 5.10 -2.45
CA TRP A 57 -4.23 3.88 -3.26
C TRP A 57 -2.92 3.10 -3.18
N LEU A 58 -1.78 3.79 -3.15
CA LEU A 58 -0.48 3.16 -2.95
C LEU A 58 -0.43 2.48 -1.59
N GLY A 59 -0.89 3.19 -0.56
CA GLY A 59 -0.94 2.67 0.80
C GLY A 59 -1.84 1.44 0.93
N LEU A 60 -2.95 1.38 0.18
CA LEU A 60 -3.77 0.18 0.13
C LEU A 60 -3.02 -1.01 -0.52
N SER A 61 -2.36 -0.80 -1.66
CA SER A 61 -1.57 -1.85 -2.34
C SER A 61 -0.43 -2.37 -1.45
N LEU A 62 0.28 -1.46 -0.80
CA LEU A 62 1.42 -1.75 0.07
C LEU A 62 0.97 -2.38 1.41
N GLY A 63 -0.16 -1.94 1.96
CA GLY A 63 -0.82 -2.58 3.09
C GLY A 63 -1.23 -4.03 2.80
N CYS A 64 -1.75 -4.30 1.59
CA CYS A 64 -2.03 -5.66 1.15
C CYS A 64 -0.75 -6.52 1.10
N MET A 65 0.36 -5.98 0.58
CA MET A 65 1.66 -6.66 0.59
C MET A 65 2.12 -6.96 2.02
N ALA A 66 1.97 -6.01 2.95
CA ALA A 66 2.31 -6.20 4.36
C ALA A 66 1.48 -7.31 5.01
N ILE A 67 0.16 -7.38 4.74
CA ILE A 67 -0.71 -8.46 5.24
C ILE A 67 -0.31 -9.82 4.67
N VAL A 68 0.03 -9.91 3.37
CA VAL A 68 0.54 -11.15 2.75
C VAL A 68 1.80 -11.63 3.48
N MET A 69 2.77 -10.74 3.71
CA MET A 69 3.99 -11.10 4.42
C MET A 69 3.73 -11.48 5.88
N LEU A 70 2.87 -10.73 6.59
CA LEU A 70 2.48 -11.03 7.96
C LEU A 70 1.83 -12.40 8.08
N TYR A 71 0.91 -12.74 7.17
CA TYR A 71 0.28 -14.05 7.12
C TYR A 71 1.32 -15.16 6.92
N HIS A 72 2.28 -14.99 6.01
CA HIS A 72 3.31 -16.01 5.79
C HIS A 72 4.24 -16.21 6.98
N LEU A 73 4.36 -15.23 7.88
CA LEU A 73 5.11 -15.36 9.14
C LEU A 73 4.31 -16.06 10.23
N VAL A 74 3.08 -15.59 10.48
CA VAL A 74 2.29 -15.98 11.65
C VAL A 74 1.40 -17.18 11.35
N GLY A 75 0.93 -17.31 10.11
CA GLY A 75 -0.08 -18.28 9.69
C GLY A 75 -1.46 -17.97 10.26
N GLY A 76 -2.32 -18.98 10.32
CA GLY A 76 -3.67 -18.92 10.89
C GLY A 76 -4.79 -18.98 9.85
N GLY A 77 -5.99 -19.34 10.31
CA GLY A 77 -7.19 -19.45 9.46
C GLY A 77 -7.57 -18.13 8.80
N TRP A 78 -7.55 -17.03 9.56
CA TRP A 78 -7.90 -15.67 9.12
C TRP A 78 -7.24 -15.30 7.78
N GLY A 79 -5.91 -15.39 7.71
CA GLY A 79 -5.18 -14.95 6.54
C GLY A 79 -5.35 -15.88 5.33
N THR A 80 -5.74 -17.14 5.54
CA THR A 80 -5.95 -18.11 4.44
C THR A 80 -7.11 -17.67 3.56
N VAL A 81 -8.18 -17.13 4.14
CA VAL A 81 -9.40 -16.71 3.42
C VAL A 81 -9.16 -15.43 2.61
N ILE A 82 -8.39 -14.49 3.15
CA ILE A 82 -8.11 -13.20 2.48
C ILE A 82 -6.85 -13.20 1.62
N ARG A 83 -6.00 -14.24 1.71
CA ARG A 83 -4.69 -14.29 1.05
C ARG A 83 -4.77 -13.89 -0.42
N ARG A 84 -5.68 -14.50 -1.20
CA ARG A 84 -5.81 -14.22 -2.64
C ARG A 84 -6.27 -12.80 -2.92
N THR A 85 -7.14 -12.25 -2.08
CA THR A 85 -7.58 -10.85 -2.17
C THR A 85 -6.42 -9.90 -1.89
N MET A 86 -5.60 -10.19 -0.88
CA MET A 86 -4.43 -9.37 -0.55
C MET A 86 -3.32 -9.49 -1.60
N GLU A 87 -3.08 -10.68 -2.16
CA GLU A 87 -2.17 -10.87 -3.29
C GLU A 87 -2.63 -10.07 -4.51
N ALA A 88 -3.92 -10.09 -4.83
CA ALA A 88 -4.49 -9.29 -5.92
C ALA A 88 -4.34 -7.78 -5.66
N GLY A 89 -4.60 -7.33 -4.42
CA GLY A 89 -4.40 -5.94 -4.00
C GLY A 89 -2.94 -5.50 -4.11
N MET A 90 -2.00 -6.32 -3.66
CA MET A 90 -0.56 -6.11 -3.81
C MET A 90 -0.16 -6.00 -5.30
N MET A 91 -0.74 -6.82 -6.17
CA MET A 91 -0.44 -6.82 -7.61
C MET A 91 -1.01 -5.62 -8.38
N THR A 92 -1.61 -4.64 -7.69
CA THR A 92 -1.90 -3.32 -8.26
C THR A 92 -0.69 -2.37 -8.21
N LEU A 93 0.40 -2.74 -7.54
CA LEU A 93 1.64 -1.95 -7.47
C LEU A 93 2.18 -1.50 -8.85
N PRO A 94 2.19 -2.34 -9.92
CA PRO A 94 2.64 -1.89 -11.24
C PRO A 94 1.82 -0.73 -11.79
N LEU A 95 0.50 -0.72 -11.53
CA LEU A 95 -0.36 0.42 -11.89
C LEU A 95 0.02 1.65 -11.08
N MET A 96 0.30 1.50 -9.77
CA MET A 96 0.74 2.62 -8.93
C MET A 96 2.04 3.26 -9.43
N PHE A 97 2.99 2.48 -9.94
CA PHE A 97 4.19 3.04 -10.57
C PHE A 97 3.87 3.90 -11.80
N VAL A 98 2.96 3.46 -12.66
CA VAL A 98 2.52 4.28 -13.82
C VAL A 98 1.83 5.56 -13.33
N LEU A 99 0.97 5.45 -12.31
CA LEU A 99 0.28 6.59 -11.70
C LEU A 99 1.21 7.50 -10.88
N PHE A 100 2.46 7.11 -10.63
CA PHE A 100 3.46 7.97 -10.01
C PHE A 100 4.08 8.96 -11.00
N ILE A 101 4.04 8.68 -12.31
CA ILE A 101 4.67 9.49 -13.35
C ILE A 101 4.23 10.97 -13.31
N PRO A 102 2.93 11.31 -13.18
CA PRO A 102 2.50 12.71 -13.10
C PRO A 102 3.11 13.50 -11.93
N ILE A 103 3.40 12.85 -10.80
CA ILE A 103 4.06 13.47 -9.65
C ILE A 103 5.52 13.79 -10.00
N LEU A 104 6.21 12.84 -10.64
CA LEU A 104 7.62 12.99 -11.03
C LEU A 104 7.84 14.09 -12.08
N LEU A 105 6.90 14.24 -13.03
CA LEU A 105 7.01 15.23 -14.10
C LEU A 105 6.87 16.67 -13.62
N ASN A 106 6.27 16.91 -12.43
CA ASN A 106 6.02 18.26 -11.95
C ASN A 106 6.35 18.49 -10.47
N LEU A 107 7.51 17.99 -10.03
CA LEU A 107 8.03 18.20 -8.68
C LEU A 107 8.03 19.68 -8.23
N PRO A 108 8.40 20.69 -9.05
CA PRO A 108 8.42 22.09 -8.61
C PRO A 108 7.06 22.65 -8.19
N LYS A 109 5.96 22.07 -8.67
CA LYS A 109 4.60 22.47 -8.28
C LYS A 109 4.20 21.96 -6.90
N LEU A 110 4.73 20.81 -6.49
CA LEU A 110 4.46 20.21 -5.18
C LEU A 110 5.46 20.65 -4.12
N TYR A 111 6.73 20.66 -4.49
CA TYR A 111 7.82 20.69 -3.53
C TYR A 111 8.59 22.01 -3.60
N PHE A 112 8.70 22.69 -2.47
CA PHE A 112 9.47 23.95 -2.39
C PHE A 112 10.96 23.71 -2.68
N TRP A 113 11.50 22.54 -2.31
CA TRP A 113 12.91 22.20 -2.53
C TRP A 113 13.27 21.96 -3.99
N ALA A 114 12.28 21.79 -4.86
CA ALA A 114 12.46 21.72 -6.31
C ALA A 114 12.44 23.12 -6.98
N ARG A 115 12.34 24.21 -6.20
CA ARG A 115 12.34 25.61 -6.68
C ARG A 115 13.58 26.34 -6.17
N PRO A 116 14.59 26.59 -7.02
CA PRO A 116 15.84 27.25 -6.61
C PRO A 116 15.63 28.60 -5.92
N GLU A 117 14.66 29.40 -6.40
CA GLU A 117 14.33 30.72 -5.85
C GLU A 117 13.87 30.64 -4.39
N GLU A 118 13.15 29.59 -3.99
CA GLU A 118 12.67 29.43 -2.61
C GLU A 118 13.77 28.96 -1.65
N LEU A 119 14.74 28.18 -2.16
CA LEU A 119 15.88 27.72 -1.37
C LEU A 119 16.80 28.88 -0.97
N THR A 120 16.98 29.88 -1.84
CA THR A 120 17.82 31.06 -1.53
C THR A 120 17.27 31.88 -0.35
N LYS A 121 15.96 31.86 -0.14
CA LYS A 121 15.29 32.57 0.96
C LYS A 121 15.38 31.84 2.30
N ALA A 122 15.83 30.58 2.33
CA ALA A 122 15.84 29.74 3.53
C ALA A 122 17.14 28.93 3.66
N PRO A 123 18.27 29.56 4.06
CA PRO A 123 19.59 28.92 4.03
C PRO A 123 19.70 27.64 4.88
N LYS A 124 19.04 27.57 6.04
CA LYS A 124 19.01 26.35 6.87
C LYS A 124 18.29 25.18 6.20
N ILE A 125 17.24 25.44 5.42
CA ILE A 125 16.49 24.41 4.71
C ILE A 125 17.23 24.02 3.44
N ALA A 126 17.94 24.97 2.83
CA ALA A 126 18.77 24.72 1.66
C ALA A 126 19.83 23.66 1.93
N GLU A 127 20.49 23.67 3.10
CA GLU A 127 21.46 22.64 3.46
C GLU A 127 20.86 21.23 3.47
N ILE A 128 19.72 21.03 4.13
CA ILE A 128 18.99 19.75 4.14
C ILE A 128 18.59 19.37 2.71
N ALA A 129 18.11 20.33 1.92
CA ALA A 129 17.70 20.09 0.55
C ALA A 129 18.87 19.66 -0.34
N TYR A 130 20.05 20.26 -0.19
CA TYR A 130 21.24 19.88 -0.95
C TYR A 130 21.75 18.47 -0.57
N VAL A 131 21.71 18.12 0.72
CA VAL A 131 22.21 16.81 1.18
C VAL A 131 21.24 15.68 0.86
N TYR A 132 19.95 15.84 1.18
CA TYR A 132 18.97 14.75 1.12
C TYR A 132 17.96 14.89 -0.02
N LEU A 133 17.40 16.08 -0.25
CA LEU A 133 16.31 16.32 -1.21
C LEU A 133 16.80 16.75 -2.61
N ASN A 134 18.08 16.53 -2.92
CA ASN A 134 18.59 16.83 -4.25
C ASN A 134 17.99 15.87 -5.28
N PHE A 135 17.83 16.34 -6.52
CA PHE A 135 17.12 15.62 -7.57
C PHE A 135 17.68 14.20 -7.82
N ASN A 136 19.00 14.05 -7.89
CA ASN A 136 19.65 12.76 -8.13
C ASN A 136 19.42 11.78 -6.98
N GLY A 137 19.57 12.25 -5.73
CA GLY A 137 19.36 11.45 -4.53
C GLY A 137 17.91 10.99 -4.37
N ILE A 138 16.96 11.89 -4.65
CA ILE A 138 15.53 11.57 -4.64
C ILE A 138 15.19 10.54 -5.72
N LEU A 139 15.65 10.76 -6.96
CA LEU A 139 15.35 9.85 -8.06
C LEU A 139 15.91 8.44 -7.79
N LEU A 140 17.13 8.36 -7.26
CA LEU A 140 17.72 7.09 -6.84
C LEU A 140 16.85 6.39 -5.79
N ARG A 141 16.41 7.10 -4.75
CA ARG A 141 15.55 6.54 -3.71
C ARG A 141 14.21 6.06 -4.26
N TYR A 142 13.59 6.81 -5.17
CA TYR A 142 12.34 6.40 -5.81
C TYR A 142 12.51 5.08 -6.58
N VAL A 143 13.58 4.97 -7.37
CA VAL A 143 13.91 3.73 -8.08
C VAL A 143 14.13 2.58 -7.10
N VAL A 144 14.86 2.82 -6.01
CA VAL A 144 15.10 1.80 -4.97
C VAL A 144 13.80 1.33 -4.32
N TYR A 145 12.89 2.24 -3.96
CA TYR A 145 11.60 1.89 -3.34
C TYR A 145 10.79 0.97 -4.24
N PHE A 146 10.55 1.38 -5.49
CA PHE A 146 9.78 0.58 -6.43
C PHE A 146 10.49 -0.73 -6.80
N ALA A 147 11.82 -0.73 -6.94
CA ALA A 147 12.57 -1.96 -7.21
C ALA A 147 12.42 -2.99 -6.08
N LEU A 148 12.51 -2.54 -4.81
CA LEU A 148 12.33 -3.41 -3.65
C LEU A 148 10.89 -3.92 -3.55
N TRP A 149 9.90 -3.05 -3.69
CA TRP A 149 8.49 -3.44 -3.62
C TRP A 149 8.09 -4.37 -4.76
N PHE A 150 8.54 -4.09 -6.00
CA PHE A 150 8.32 -4.98 -7.14
C PHE A 150 9.03 -6.31 -7.00
N GLY A 151 10.28 -6.31 -6.52
CA GLY A 151 11.01 -7.54 -6.26
C GLY A 151 10.26 -8.43 -5.27
N MET A 152 9.81 -7.87 -4.14
CA MET A 152 9.03 -8.60 -3.15
C MET A 152 7.68 -9.08 -3.70
N ALA A 153 6.90 -8.20 -4.33
CA ALA A 153 5.59 -8.53 -4.88
C ALA A 153 5.69 -9.61 -5.99
N PHE A 154 6.67 -9.50 -6.88
CA PHE A 154 6.92 -10.49 -7.93
C PHE A 154 7.26 -11.86 -7.36
N LEU A 155 8.20 -11.93 -6.39
CA LEU A 155 8.60 -13.18 -5.78
C LEU A 155 7.45 -13.85 -5.02
N LEU A 156 6.73 -13.07 -4.19
CA LEU A 156 5.57 -13.56 -3.46
C LEU A 156 4.49 -14.10 -4.40
N ASN A 157 4.14 -13.34 -5.45
CA ASN A 157 3.11 -13.75 -6.40
C ASN A 157 3.53 -14.97 -7.24
N ARG A 158 4.79 -15.03 -7.66
CA ARG A 158 5.36 -16.16 -8.39
C ARG A 158 5.28 -17.43 -7.56
N TRP A 159 5.81 -17.41 -6.34
CA TRP A 159 5.77 -18.58 -5.44
C TRP A 159 4.35 -18.96 -5.06
N SER A 160 3.43 -17.99 -5.02
CA SER A 160 2.03 -18.24 -4.72
C SER A 160 1.35 -19.02 -5.84
N THR A 161 1.72 -18.72 -7.10
CA THR A 161 1.28 -19.49 -8.27
C THR A 161 1.92 -20.88 -8.31
N GLU A 162 3.19 -21.00 -7.92
CA GLU A 162 3.89 -22.29 -7.84
C GLU A 162 3.25 -23.23 -6.80
N GLN A 163 2.69 -22.70 -5.70
CA GLN A 163 1.96 -23.49 -4.69
C GLN A 163 0.68 -24.14 -5.21
N ASP A 164 0.08 -23.61 -6.29
CA ASP A 164 -1.12 -24.20 -6.90
C ASP A 164 -0.81 -25.40 -7.81
N THR A 165 0.47 -25.81 -7.90
CA THR A 165 0.90 -26.99 -8.64
C THR A 165 1.12 -28.19 -7.71
N PRO A 166 0.84 -29.44 -8.15
CA PRO A 166 0.95 -30.63 -7.30
C PRO A 166 2.34 -30.84 -6.66
N GLU A 167 3.40 -30.34 -7.29
CA GLU A 167 4.80 -30.49 -6.84
C GLU A 167 5.27 -29.36 -5.91
N GLY A 168 4.48 -28.30 -5.73
CA GLY A 168 4.91 -27.05 -5.07
C GLY A 168 4.74 -26.98 -3.55
N GLY A 169 3.99 -27.92 -2.95
CA GLY A 169 3.45 -27.79 -1.58
C GLY A 169 4.47 -27.70 -0.45
N GLU A 170 5.58 -28.44 -0.51
CA GLU A 170 6.52 -28.55 0.63
C GLU A 170 7.68 -27.54 0.59
N LYS A 171 8.17 -27.17 -0.60
CA LYS A 171 9.37 -26.30 -0.74
C LYS A 171 9.09 -24.81 -0.58
N SER A 172 7.81 -24.43 -0.55
CA SER A 172 7.39 -23.04 -0.69
C SER A 172 7.31 -22.27 0.64
N THR A 173 6.89 -22.92 1.73
CA THR A 173 6.62 -22.26 3.02
C THR A 173 7.85 -21.58 3.65
N LEU A 174 9.03 -22.20 3.57
CA LEU A 174 10.26 -21.63 4.12
C LEU A 174 10.73 -20.38 3.36
N ARG A 175 10.60 -20.38 2.02
CA ARG A 175 10.97 -19.23 1.18
C ARG A 175 10.06 -18.04 1.46
N PHE A 176 8.75 -18.31 1.59
CA PHE A 176 7.77 -17.30 2.00
C PHE A 176 8.09 -16.70 3.36
N ARG A 177 8.39 -17.52 4.37
CA ARG A 177 8.77 -17.05 5.70
C ARG A 177 10.04 -16.21 5.68
N ALA A 178 11.08 -16.67 4.97
CA ALA A 178 12.36 -15.98 4.88
C ALA A 178 12.25 -14.61 4.17
N LEU A 179 11.50 -14.55 3.05
CA LEU A 179 11.27 -13.27 2.38
C LEU A 179 10.38 -12.36 3.23
N SER A 180 9.35 -12.89 3.89
CA SER A 180 8.40 -12.08 4.67
C SER A 180 9.03 -11.51 5.93
N SER A 181 9.96 -12.22 6.59
CA SER A 181 10.63 -11.74 7.81
C SER A 181 11.51 -10.52 7.50
N VAL A 182 12.37 -10.63 6.49
CA VAL A 182 13.23 -9.53 6.06
C VAL A 182 12.41 -8.47 5.32
N GLY A 183 11.40 -8.90 4.56
CA GLY A 183 10.55 -8.06 3.73
C GLY A 183 9.73 -7.06 4.54
N LEU A 184 9.17 -7.44 5.70
CA LEU A 184 8.47 -6.50 6.57
C LEU A 184 9.39 -5.41 7.14
N VAL A 185 10.65 -5.75 7.41
CA VAL A 185 11.66 -4.78 7.86
C VAL A 185 11.99 -3.80 6.73
N ILE A 186 12.31 -4.33 5.54
CA ILE A 186 12.57 -3.53 4.34
C ILE A 186 11.36 -2.63 4.03
N TYR A 187 10.16 -3.19 4.05
CA TYR A 187 8.90 -2.47 3.87
C TYR A 187 8.76 -1.31 4.87
N SER A 188 8.91 -1.57 6.17
CA SER A 188 8.75 -0.54 7.20
C SER A 188 9.73 0.62 7.02
N PHE A 189 11.00 0.34 6.69
CA PHE A 189 11.99 1.38 6.41
C PHE A 189 11.71 2.13 5.10
N THR A 190 11.40 1.41 4.02
CA THR A 190 11.15 2.01 2.72
C THR A 190 9.90 2.89 2.73
N ILE A 191 8.81 2.49 3.39
CA ILE A 191 7.64 3.36 3.61
C ILE A 191 8.03 4.58 4.43
N SER A 192 8.78 4.41 5.52
CA SER A 192 9.19 5.53 6.36
C SER A 192 9.98 6.58 5.57
N PHE A 193 10.93 6.16 4.74
CA PHE A 193 11.66 7.09 3.87
C PHE A 193 10.82 7.63 2.71
N ALA A 194 9.96 6.82 2.10
CA ALA A 194 9.08 7.26 1.02
C ALA A 194 8.09 8.33 1.50
N VAL A 195 7.55 8.20 2.72
CA VAL A 195 6.68 9.19 3.35
C VAL A 195 7.44 10.48 3.67
N ILE A 196 8.71 10.37 4.10
CA ILE A 196 9.59 11.53 4.25
C ILE A 196 9.71 12.26 2.92
N ASP A 197 10.04 11.54 1.84
CA ASP A 197 10.27 12.12 0.53
C ASP A 197 9.00 12.68 -0.12
N TRP A 198 7.87 11.97 -0.03
CA TRP A 198 6.66 12.32 -0.79
C TRP A 198 5.71 13.22 -0.04
N VAL A 199 5.63 13.09 1.29
CA VAL A 199 4.62 13.78 2.09
C VAL A 199 5.25 14.77 3.07
N MET A 200 6.19 14.33 3.91
CA MET A 200 6.82 15.21 4.91
C MET A 200 7.62 16.34 4.23
N SER A 201 8.27 16.06 3.10
CA SER A 201 9.06 17.05 2.35
C SER A 201 8.23 18.18 1.73
N LEU A 202 6.90 18.06 1.68
CA LEU A 202 6.00 19.18 1.33
C LEU A 202 6.22 20.36 2.29
N GLN A 203 6.58 20.08 3.55
CA GLN A 203 6.92 21.07 4.57
C GLN A 203 8.21 20.67 5.29
N ALA A 204 9.38 20.95 4.71
CA ALA A 204 10.66 20.57 5.33
C ALA A 204 10.99 21.26 6.66
N ARG A 205 10.21 22.27 7.08
CA ARG A 205 10.31 22.87 8.42
C ARG A 205 9.72 21.98 9.49
N TRP A 206 8.83 21.07 9.11
CA TRP A 206 8.14 20.16 10.00
C TRP A 206 8.76 18.77 9.91
N ILE A 207 9.11 18.19 11.06
CA ILE A 207 9.77 16.89 11.16
C ILE A 207 9.06 16.09 12.23
N SER A 208 8.76 14.83 11.94
CA SER A 208 8.19 13.91 12.91
C SER A 208 8.67 12.48 12.67
N THR A 209 9.31 11.90 13.69
CA THR A 209 9.90 10.56 13.61
C THR A 209 8.85 9.44 13.56
N ILE A 210 7.68 9.64 14.18
CA ILE A 210 6.57 8.68 14.18
C ILE A 210 5.76 8.70 12.88
N TYR A 211 6.00 9.66 11.99
CA TYR A 211 5.19 9.87 10.79
C TYR A 211 5.23 8.70 9.81
N GLY A 212 6.38 8.04 9.64
CA GLY A 212 6.47 6.81 8.84
C GLY A 212 5.60 5.69 9.40
N LEU A 213 5.61 5.50 10.73
CA LEU A 213 4.82 4.46 11.40
C LEU A 213 3.31 4.73 11.34
N LEU A 214 2.91 6.00 11.30
CA LEU A 214 1.52 6.39 11.06
C LEU A 214 1.01 5.88 9.71
N PHE A 215 1.82 6.02 8.66
CA PHE A 215 1.50 5.48 7.35
C PHE A 215 1.46 3.96 7.39
N VAL A 216 2.48 3.28 7.92
CA VAL A 216 2.49 1.80 8.03
C VAL A 216 1.22 1.28 8.73
N ALA A 217 0.83 1.88 9.86
CA ALA A 217 -0.40 1.50 10.56
C ALA A 217 -1.67 1.78 9.72
N GLY A 218 -1.72 2.94 9.05
CA GLY A 218 -2.82 3.32 8.17
C GLY A 218 -2.95 2.42 6.93
N GLU A 219 -1.84 1.98 6.34
CA GLU A 219 -1.78 1.07 5.20
C GLU A 219 -2.34 -0.30 5.56
N VAL A 220 -1.86 -0.89 6.67
CA VAL A 220 -2.34 -2.18 7.16
C VAL A 220 -3.82 -2.10 7.56
N LEU A 221 -4.23 -1.02 8.23
CA LEU A 221 -5.65 -0.79 8.56
C LEU A 221 -6.51 -0.71 7.30
N SER A 222 -6.08 0.06 6.30
CA SER A 222 -6.80 0.22 5.03
C SER A 222 -6.95 -1.12 4.30
N ALA A 223 -5.91 -1.96 4.32
CA ALA A 223 -5.95 -3.28 3.72
C ALA A 223 -6.91 -4.24 4.45
N PHE A 224 -7.00 -4.22 5.78
CA PHE A 224 -8.02 -4.98 6.52
C PHE A 224 -9.45 -4.46 6.24
N CYS A 225 -9.65 -3.13 6.19
CA CYS A 225 -10.93 -2.56 5.79
C CYS A 225 -11.35 -3.02 4.38
N PHE A 226 -10.40 -3.01 3.44
CA PHE A 226 -10.62 -3.51 2.09
C PHE A 226 -10.96 -5.01 2.09
N ALA A 227 -10.25 -5.83 2.85
CA ALA A 227 -10.53 -7.25 2.99
C ALA A 227 -11.99 -7.50 3.42
N VAL A 228 -12.45 -6.82 4.49
CA VAL A 228 -13.82 -6.97 5.01
C VAL A 228 -14.88 -6.51 4.00
N VAL A 229 -14.62 -5.44 3.23
CA VAL A 229 -15.53 -5.02 2.15
C VAL A 229 -15.65 -6.10 1.07
N ILE A 230 -14.52 -6.68 0.65
CA ILE A 230 -14.51 -7.75 -0.36
C ILE A 230 -15.19 -9.01 0.17
N GLU A 231 -14.95 -9.38 1.42
CA GLU A 231 -15.66 -10.48 2.10
C GLU A 231 -17.16 -10.25 2.11
N GLY A 232 -17.62 -9.04 2.44
CA GLY A 232 -19.03 -8.68 2.37
C GLY A 232 -19.64 -8.91 0.98
N ILE A 233 -18.93 -8.48 -0.07
CA ILE A 233 -19.37 -8.62 -1.48
C ILE A 233 -19.37 -10.08 -1.96
N LEU A 234 -18.44 -10.90 -1.45
CA LEU A 234 -18.22 -12.27 -1.91
C LEU A 234 -18.78 -13.35 -0.97
N SER A 235 -19.23 -12.99 0.24
CA SER A 235 -19.69 -13.90 1.31
C SER A 235 -20.72 -14.94 0.88
N LYS A 236 -21.58 -14.58 -0.09
CA LYS A 236 -22.66 -15.47 -0.61
C LYS A 236 -22.29 -16.14 -1.94
N ARG A 237 -21.04 -16.06 -2.38
CA ARG A 237 -20.58 -16.52 -3.69
C ARG A 237 -19.41 -17.49 -3.55
N LYS A 238 -19.44 -18.58 -4.31
CA LYS A 238 -18.30 -19.50 -4.40
C LYS A 238 -17.09 -18.81 -5.05
N PRO A 239 -15.85 -19.17 -4.65
CA PRO A 239 -15.52 -20.15 -3.60
C PRO A 239 -15.65 -19.58 -2.17
N MET A 240 -15.65 -18.26 -1.99
CA MET A 240 -15.55 -17.63 -0.66
C MET A 240 -16.64 -18.07 0.33
N SER A 241 -17.87 -18.30 -0.13
CA SER A 241 -18.97 -18.79 0.71
C SER A 241 -18.74 -20.16 1.35
N GLU A 242 -17.78 -20.96 0.84
CA GLU A 242 -17.44 -22.28 1.40
C GLU A 242 -16.34 -22.22 2.46
N TYR A 243 -15.55 -21.14 2.47
CA TYR A 243 -14.38 -20.99 3.35
C TYR A 243 -14.54 -19.88 4.40
N LEU A 244 -15.37 -18.87 4.14
CA LEU A 244 -15.59 -17.76 5.05
C LEU A 244 -16.61 -18.18 6.14
N THR A 245 -16.14 -18.35 7.37
CA THR A 245 -17.01 -18.62 8.51
C THR A 245 -17.13 -17.40 9.43
N SER A 246 -18.02 -17.47 10.42
CA SER A 246 -18.15 -16.42 11.44
C SER A 246 -16.86 -16.20 12.24
N THR A 247 -16.01 -17.23 12.33
CA THR A 247 -14.72 -17.15 13.05
C THR A 247 -13.76 -16.20 12.34
N GLU A 248 -13.54 -16.39 11.03
CA GLU A 248 -12.64 -15.52 10.26
C GLU A 248 -13.17 -14.09 10.19
N VAL A 249 -14.49 -13.91 9.99
CA VAL A 249 -15.11 -12.58 10.00
C VAL A 249 -14.87 -11.86 11.34
N HIS A 250 -15.04 -12.58 12.46
CA HIS A 250 -14.79 -12.02 13.79
C HIS A 250 -13.31 -11.71 14.02
N ASP A 251 -12.39 -12.56 13.53
CA ASP A 251 -10.95 -12.31 13.63
C ASP A 251 -10.51 -11.10 12.78
N HIS A 252 -11.04 -10.92 11.58
CA HIS A 252 -10.81 -9.69 10.79
C HIS A 252 -11.37 -8.44 11.49
N GLY A 253 -12.51 -8.56 12.16
CA GLY A 253 -13.04 -7.50 13.03
C GLY A 253 -12.09 -7.13 14.18
N LYS A 254 -11.47 -8.12 14.84
CA LYS A 254 -10.45 -7.88 15.88
C LYS A 254 -9.20 -7.22 15.33
N PHE A 255 -8.74 -7.62 14.14
CA PHE A 255 -7.59 -6.99 13.49
C PHE A 255 -7.92 -5.53 13.14
N MET A 256 -9.07 -5.25 12.52
CA MET A 256 -9.51 -3.88 12.27
C MET A 256 -9.54 -3.05 13.55
N LEU A 257 -10.17 -3.55 14.61
CA LEU A 257 -10.23 -2.84 15.89
C LEU A 257 -8.83 -2.57 16.47
N THR A 258 -7.95 -3.56 16.42
CA THR A 258 -6.57 -3.44 16.91
C THR A 258 -5.79 -2.39 16.13
N PHE A 259 -5.87 -2.41 14.79
CA PHE A 259 -5.18 -1.42 13.97
C PHE A 259 -5.80 -0.02 14.04
N VAL A 260 -7.12 0.10 14.28
CA VAL A 260 -7.74 1.38 14.64
C VAL A 260 -7.16 1.92 15.95
N MET A 261 -7.01 1.07 16.98
CA MET A 261 -6.41 1.48 18.25
C MET A 261 -4.94 1.90 18.08
N VAL A 262 -4.14 1.14 17.32
CA VAL A 262 -2.74 1.50 17.01
C VAL A 262 -2.66 2.81 16.24
N TRP A 263 -3.51 2.98 15.22
CA TRP A 263 -3.59 4.22 14.44
C TRP A 263 -3.97 5.41 15.35
N ALA A 264 -4.99 5.25 16.19
CA ALA A 264 -5.41 6.31 17.12
C ALA A 264 -4.31 6.65 18.13
N TYR A 265 -3.62 5.63 18.65
CA TYR A 265 -2.48 5.79 19.54
C TYR A 265 -1.37 6.62 18.87
N PHE A 266 -0.92 6.25 17.68
CA PHE A 266 0.13 7.00 16.99
C PHE A 266 -0.29 8.43 16.65
N ASN A 267 -1.53 8.65 16.20
CA ASN A 267 -2.01 10.00 15.87
C ASN A 267 -2.06 10.88 17.12
N PHE A 268 -2.61 10.34 18.20
CA PHE A 268 -2.69 11.04 19.47
C PHE A 268 -1.30 11.28 20.06
N SER A 269 -0.39 10.31 20.03
CA SER A 269 0.99 10.49 20.52
C SER A 269 1.74 11.54 19.71
N GLN A 270 1.60 11.55 18.38
CA GLN A 270 2.20 12.60 17.55
C GLN A 270 1.67 13.98 17.94
N TRP A 271 0.35 14.13 18.01
CA TRP A 271 -0.28 15.38 18.41
C TRP A 271 0.15 15.82 19.82
N LEU A 272 0.11 14.92 20.79
CA LEU A 272 0.43 15.21 22.19
C LEU A 272 1.88 15.66 22.36
N ILE A 273 2.84 14.99 21.72
CA ILE A 273 4.26 15.36 21.82
C ILE A 273 4.51 16.72 21.18
N ILE A 274 3.95 16.98 19.99
CA ILE A 274 4.10 18.28 19.31
C ILE A 274 3.44 19.38 20.13
N TRP A 275 2.22 19.16 20.61
CA TRP A 275 1.47 20.12 21.41
C TRP A 275 2.17 20.42 22.74
N ALA A 276 2.65 19.40 23.45
CA ALA A 276 3.34 19.57 24.72
C ALA A 276 4.72 20.24 24.57
N GLY A 277 5.43 19.93 23.48
CA GLY A 277 6.73 20.53 23.17
C GLY A 277 6.63 21.98 22.65
N ASN A 278 5.53 22.33 21.99
CA ASN A 278 5.28 23.62 21.33
C ASN A 278 6.52 24.15 20.57
N LEU A 279 7.12 23.25 19.77
CA LEU A 279 8.35 23.45 18.99
C LEU A 279 8.10 24.20 17.69
#